data_AF-B7FWJ7-F1
#
_entry.id   AF-B7FWJ7-F1
#
_cell.length_a   1.000
_cell.length_b   1.000
_cell.length_c   1.000
_cell.angle_alpha   90.00
_cell.angle_beta   90.00
_cell.angle_gamma   90.00
#
_symmetry.space_group_name_H-M   'P 1'
#
loop_
_entity.id
_entity.type
_entity.pdbx_description
1 polymer ?
#
loop_
_entity_poly.entity_id
_entity_poly.type
_entity_poly.pdbx_seq_one_letter_code
_entity_poly.pdbx_strand_id
1 'polypeptide(L)'
;MTKATPFFILCLAVASLKHAGTLAFQAGPGSSVAIQSSTVDVKRLIKHERKLSNGAQNSLIPLSAWPLILVSSQPLLTEDECSIISHYCQQNLSPSGTVEMEETFSRGAQILQRTQHFLDDILARPCGEAPVLPRYLTYTSSDAPIDSVEALLPDGLHVDTNNGFLFRYLTVLLYLTDCDSSATTFPLAKSITTVSKSVSNREREAELLLAAEELLDTNTHHTGFDERDTKCRQIDEAAWHVYKRNEASSFGFRVLPRQGYITAFFGIAADGSPDPRSWHGAEALEPGEKKDILTFFYEVPFTFSSKNEFARLVGERKQALLERHGLFQAGNIRNADESRR
;
A
#
# COMPACT_ATOMS: atom_id res chain seq x y z
N MET A 1 27.79 -18.06 -27.09
CA MET A 1 26.34 -17.87 -26.89
C MET A 1 25.91 -18.76 -25.73
N THR A 2 26.10 -18.29 -24.50
CA THR A 2 25.69 -18.97 -23.27
C THR A 2 24.29 -18.48 -22.92
N LYS A 3 23.31 -19.38 -22.96
CA LYS A 3 21.94 -19.09 -22.52
C LYS A 3 21.97 -18.97 -20.99
N ALA A 4 21.70 -17.77 -20.48
CA ALA A 4 21.52 -17.54 -19.05
C ALA A 4 20.15 -18.08 -18.63
N THR A 5 20.14 -19.04 -17.71
CA THR A 5 18.94 -19.52 -17.03
C THR A 5 18.58 -18.51 -15.93
N PRO A 6 17.31 -18.06 -15.80
CA PRO A 6 16.95 -17.17 -14.71
C PRO A 6 16.94 -17.93 -13.38
N PHE A 7 17.70 -17.43 -12.41
CA PHE A 7 17.64 -17.87 -11.01
C PHE A 7 16.34 -17.36 -10.39
N PHE A 8 15.46 -18.28 -9.98
CA PHE A 8 14.34 -17.97 -9.09
C PHE A 8 14.87 -17.94 -7.64
N ILE A 9 14.89 -16.76 -7.02
CA ILE A 9 15.06 -16.65 -5.57
C ILE A 9 13.66 -16.60 -4.95
N LEU A 10 13.26 -17.71 -4.35
CA LEU A 10 12.07 -17.83 -3.52
C LEU A 10 12.40 -17.29 -2.13
N CYS A 11 11.91 -16.10 -1.77
CA CYS A 11 11.95 -15.61 -0.40
C CYS A 11 10.82 -16.28 0.41
N LEU A 12 11.17 -17.31 1.18
CA LEU A 12 10.30 -17.92 2.18
C LEU A 12 10.09 -16.96 3.36
N ALA A 13 8.83 -16.59 3.61
CA ALA A 13 8.44 -15.94 4.85
C ALA A 13 8.36 -16.99 5.97
N VAL A 14 9.05 -16.74 7.09
CA VAL A 14 9.01 -17.59 8.28
C VAL A 14 7.80 -17.19 9.11
N ALA A 15 6.76 -18.01 9.12
CA ALA A 15 5.63 -17.86 10.04
C ALA A 15 5.97 -18.46 11.41
N SER A 16 5.91 -17.65 12.46
CA SER A 16 6.08 -18.07 13.86
C SER A 16 4.71 -18.43 14.46
N LEU A 17 4.51 -19.71 14.79
CA LEU A 17 3.30 -20.23 15.44
C LEU A 17 3.54 -20.40 16.95
N LYS A 18 2.70 -19.77 17.79
CA LYS A 18 2.53 -20.15 19.20
C LYS A 18 1.03 -20.22 19.56
N HIS A 19 0.57 -21.41 19.94
CA HIS A 19 -0.66 -21.68 20.70
C HIS A 19 -0.43 -21.33 22.21
N ALA A 20 -1.37 -21.25 23.16
CA ALA A 20 -2.78 -21.64 23.32
C ALA A 20 -3.40 -20.82 24.49
N GLY A 21 -4.73 -20.74 24.59
CA GLY A 21 -5.42 -20.35 25.82
C GLY A 21 -6.94 -20.18 25.71
N THR A 22 -7.69 -21.17 26.20
CA THR A 22 -9.16 -21.21 26.26
C THR A 22 -9.71 -20.40 27.42
N LEU A 23 -10.64 -19.46 27.20
CA LEU A 23 -11.63 -19.02 28.20
C LEU A 23 -12.94 -18.59 27.53
N ALA A 24 -14.06 -19.09 28.05
CA ALA A 24 -15.42 -18.80 27.62
C ALA A 24 -16.02 -17.65 28.43
N PHE A 25 -16.75 -16.73 27.78
CA PHE A 25 -17.69 -15.83 28.46
C PHE A 25 -18.89 -15.48 27.58
N GLN A 26 -20.07 -15.41 28.20
CA GLN A 26 -21.39 -15.33 27.54
C GLN A 26 -21.98 -13.91 27.65
N ALA A 27 -22.35 -13.37 26.49
CA ALA A 27 -23.39 -12.41 26.08
C ALA A 27 -23.90 -11.26 26.99
N GLY A 28 -24.07 -10.09 26.35
CA GLY A 28 -25.09 -9.09 26.66
C GLY A 28 -25.41 -8.21 25.41
N PRO A 29 -26.68 -7.93 25.07
CA PRO A 29 -27.05 -7.24 23.85
C PRO A 29 -27.21 -5.72 24.06
N GLY A 30 -26.73 -4.90 23.12
CA GLY A 30 -26.91 -3.46 23.18
C GLY A 30 -26.56 -2.74 21.87
N SER A 31 -27.59 -2.49 21.06
CA SER A 31 -27.72 -1.40 20.06
C SER A 31 -26.51 -1.07 19.17
N SER A 32 -26.52 -1.53 17.92
CA SER A 32 -25.64 -1.01 16.88
C SER A 32 -26.14 0.37 16.40
N VAL A 33 -25.36 1.40 16.71
CA VAL A 33 -25.45 2.69 16.03
C VAL A 33 -24.54 2.58 14.81
N ALA A 34 -25.08 2.74 13.61
CA ALA A 34 -24.29 2.83 12.39
C ALA A 34 -23.54 4.18 12.38
N ILE A 35 -22.23 4.15 12.59
CA ILE A 35 -21.38 5.34 12.74
C ILE A 35 -20.43 5.43 11.53
N GLN A 36 -20.47 6.57 10.83
CA GLN A 36 -19.65 6.88 9.67
C GLN A 36 -18.24 7.30 10.10
N SER A 37 -17.26 6.43 9.83
CA SER A 37 -15.82 6.69 9.94
C SER A 37 -15.35 7.66 8.84
N SER A 38 -14.34 8.49 9.14
CA SER A 38 -13.53 9.22 8.16
C SER A 38 -12.59 8.33 7.33
N THR A 39 -13.01 7.10 7.05
CA THR A 39 -12.62 6.39 5.85
C THR A 39 -12.83 7.37 4.71
N VAL A 40 -11.81 7.66 3.90
CA VAL A 40 -12.06 8.32 2.63
C VAL A 40 -13.03 7.40 1.90
N ASP A 41 -14.31 7.76 1.89
CA ASP A 41 -15.32 6.98 1.22
C ASP A 41 -15.00 7.11 -0.26
N VAL A 42 -14.18 6.18 -0.75
CA VAL A 42 -13.75 6.09 -2.14
C VAL A 42 -14.99 6.15 -3.03
N LYS A 43 -16.17 5.68 -2.56
CA LYS A 43 -17.44 5.82 -3.28
C LYS A 43 -17.88 7.28 -3.46
N ARG A 44 -17.64 8.19 -2.50
CA ARG A 44 -17.90 9.64 -2.65
C ARG A 44 -16.95 10.29 -3.65
N LEU A 45 -15.65 9.97 -3.60
CA LEU A 45 -14.68 10.49 -4.58
C LEU A 45 -15.00 9.98 -6.00
N ILE A 46 -15.25 8.67 -6.14
CA ILE A 46 -15.66 8.04 -7.40
C ILE A 46 -16.95 8.68 -7.95
N LYS A 47 -17.94 8.96 -7.10
CA LYS A 47 -19.20 9.58 -7.52
C LYS A 47 -19.00 10.99 -8.08
N HIS A 48 -17.99 11.73 -7.59
CA HIS A 48 -17.65 13.05 -8.10
C HIS A 48 -16.96 12.95 -9.48
N GLU A 49 -15.98 12.05 -9.63
CA GLU A 49 -15.24 11.88 -10.90
C GLU A 49 -16.10 11.34 -12.05
N ARG A 50 -17.03 10.41 -11.78
CA ARG A 50 -17.91 9.84 -12.82
C ARG A 50 -18.79 10.87 -13.54
N LYS A 51 -19.00 12.05 -12.95
CA LYS A 51 -19.72 13.14 -13.62
C LYS A 51 -18.86 13.93 -14.61
N LEU A 52 -17.53 13.79 -14.55
CA LEU A 52 -16.58 14.56 -15.33
C LEU A 52 -15.96 13.78 -16.50
N SER A 53 -15.93 12.44 -16.44
CA SER A 53 -15.36 11.60 -17.51
C SER A 53 -16.44 11.06 -18.46
N ASN A 54 -16.50 11.59 -19.69
CA ASN A 54 -17.41 11.16 -20.76
C ASN A 54 -16.98 9.84 -21.47
N GLY A 55 -16.32 8.94 -20.75
CA GLY A 55 -15.82 7.66 -21.27
C GLY A 55 -14.99 6.99 -20.19
N ALA A 56 -15.43 5.81 -19.74
CA ALA A 56 -14.91 5.09 -18.59
C ALA A 56 -13.49 4.55 -18.83
N GLN A 57 -12.49 5.43 -18.76
CA GLN A 57 -11.10 5.03 -18.66
C GLN A 57 -10.76 4.87 -17.17
N ASN A 58 -10.14 3.76 -16.82
CA ASN A 58 -9.62 3.49 -15.47
C ASN A 58 -8.62 4.60 -15.07
N SER A 59 -9.10 5.57 -14.30
CA SER A 59 -8.31 6.69 -13.78
C SER A 59 -7.74 6.37 -12.40
N LEU A 60 -6.64 7.04 -12.05
CA LEU A 60 -6.11 7.05 -10.70
C LEU A 60 -6.52 8.34 -9.97
N ILE A 61 -7.13 8.18 -8.80
CA ILE A 61 -7.59 9.26 -7.93
C ILE A 61 -6.52 9.52 -6.87
N PRO A 62 -5.98 10.75 -6.76
CA PRO A 62 -5.05 11.08 -5.69
C PRO A 62 -5.76 11.15 -4.33
N LEU A 63 -5.23 10.41 -3.35
CA LEU A 63 -5.60 10.51 -1.94
C LEU A 63 -4.67 11.43 -1.16
N SER A 64 -3.39 11.40 -1.51
CA SER A 64 -2.31 12.13 -0.85
C SER A 64 -1.30 12.62 -1.87
N ALA A 65 -0.70 13.78 -1.58
CA ALA A 65 0.43 14.29 -2.35
C ALA A 65 1.79 13.98 -1.68
N TRP A 66 1.80 13.72 -0.35
CA TRP A 66 3.00 13.36 0.41
C TRP A 66 2.71 12.20 1.38
N PRO A 67 3.14 10.97 1.04
CA PRO A 67 3.67 10.58 -0.27
C PRO A 67 2.55 10.68 -1.32
N LEU A 68 2.90 10.61 -2.61
CA LEU A 68 1.88 10.50 -3.64
C LEU A 68 1.19 9.14 -3.50
N ILE A 69 -0.08 9.14 -3.09
CA ILE A 69 -0.92 7.94 -2.94
C ILE A 69 -2.10 8.09 -3.88
N LEU A 70 -2.30 7.08 -4.72
CA LEU A 70 -3.32 7.01 -5.74
C LEU A 70 -4.15 5.74 -5.53
N VAL A 71 -5.44 5.81 -5.83
CA VAL A 71 -6.32 4.63 -5.87
C VAL A 71 -7.05 4.56 -7.21
N SER A 72 -7.37 3.37 -7.68
CA SER A 72 -8.17 3.25 -8.91
C SER A 72 -9.61 3.73 -8.69
N SER A 73 -10.16 4.44 -9.68
CA SER A 73 -11.57 4.87 -9.66
C SER A 73 -12.56 3.73 -9.94
N GLN A 74 -12.05 2.59 -10.43
CA GLN A 74 -12.79 1.39 -10.80
C GLN A 74 -11.96 0.14 -10.49
N PRO A 75 -12.59 -1.03 -10.34
CA PRO A 75 -11.85 -2.28 -10.18
C PRO A 75 -11.14 -2.62 -11.49
N LEU A 76 -9.86 -2.99 -11.39
CA LEU A 76 -9.05 -3.50 -12.50
C LEU A 76 -9.42 -4.94 -12.86
N LEU A 77 -9.88 -5.69 -11.87
CA LEU A 77 -10.28 -7.09 -12.00
C LEU A 77 -11.72 -7.28 -11.52
N THR A 78 -12.42 -8.19 -12.16
CA THR A 78 -13.69 -8.70 -11.65
C THR A 78 -13.47 -9.61 -10.44
N GLU A 79 -14.52 -9.83 -9.64
CA GLU A 79 -14.47 -10.75 -8.48
C GLU A 79 -14.05 -12.17 -8.88
N ASP A 80 -14.57 -12.67 -10.02
CA ASP A 80 -14.20 -13.97 -10.59
C ASP A 80 -12.71 -14.03 -10.95
N GLU A 81 -12.18 -12.97 -11.56
CA GLU A 81 -10.77 -12.90 -11.93
C GLU A 81 -9.85 -12.83 -10.71
N CYS A 82 -10.24 -12.09 -9.68
CA CYS A 82 -9.54 -12.09 -8.40
C CYS A 82 -9.48 -13.50 -7.79
N SER A 83 -10.61 -14.23 -7.79
CA SER A 83 -10.68 -15.61 -7.29
C SER A 83 -9.75 -16.56 -8.06
N ILE A 84 -9.74 -16.46 -9.39
CA ILE A 84 -8.88 -17.26 -10.26
C ILE A 84 -7.40 -16.94 -10.01
N ILE A 85 -7.03 -15.67 -9.88
CA ILE A 85 -5.65 -15.28 -9.56
C ILE A 85 -5.24 -15.79 -8.18
N SER A 86 -6.07 -15.62 -7.14
CA SER A 86 -5.77 -16.13 -5.81
C SER A 86 -5.48 -17.63 -5.85
N HIS A 87 -6.31 -18.40 -6.57
CA HIS A 87 -6.11 -19.83 -6.74
C HIS A 87 -4.81 -20.16 -7.50
N TYR A 88 -4.56 -19.47 -8.62
CA TYR A 88 -3.34 -19.60 -9.41
C TYR A 88 -2.08 -19.32 -8.58
N CYS A 89 -2.08 -18.28 -7.76
CA CYS A 89 -0.95 -17.92 -6.90
C CYS A 89 -0.73 -18.94 -5.78
N GLN A 90 -1.79 -19.47 -5.16
CA GLN A 90 -1.70 -20.51 -4.14
C GLN A 90 -1.15 -21.83 -4.70
N GLN A 91 -1.56 -22.22 -5.91
CA GLN A 91 -1.11 -23.47 -6.55
C GLN A 91 0.33 -23.40 -7.04
N ASN A 92 0.82 -22.24 -7.50
CA ASN A 92 2.23 -22.08 -7.86
C ASN A 92 3.20 -22.31 -6.69
N LEU A 93 2.70 -22.29 -5.45
CA LEU A 93 3.48 -22.63 -4.26
C LEU A 93 3.48 -24.15 -3.95
N SER A 94 2.61 -24.94 -4.58
CA SER A 94 2.47 -26.40 -4.34
C SER A 94 2.17 -27.17 -5.64
N PRO A 95 3.19 -27.66 -6.36
CA PRO A 95 3.00 -28.34 -7.64
C PRO A 95 2.54 -29.80 -7.46
N SER A 96 1.23 -30.02 -7.34
CA SER A 96 0.60 -31.33 -7.48
C SER A 96 -0.65 -31.21 -8.34
N GLY A 97 -0.50 -31.31 -9.67
CA GLY A 97 -1.55 -30.94 -10.62
C GLY A 97 -2.32 -32.09 -11.27
N THR A 98 -3.67 -32.02 -11.24
CA THR A 98 -4.62 -32.78 -12.08
C THR A 98 -5.03 -31.98 -13.34
N VAL A 99 -5.76 -32.58 -14.28
CA VAL A 99 -6.12 -31.95 -15.58
C VAL A 99 -7.00 -30.69 -15.44
N GLU A 100 -7.96 -30.63 -14.51
CA GLU A 100 -8.77 -29.41 -14.26
C GLU A 100 -7.93 -28.23 -13.75
N MET A 101 -6.74 -28.50 -13.19
CA MET A 101 -5.81 -27.45 -12.80
C MET A 101 -5.16 -26.78 -14.00
N GLU A 102 -5.05 -27.44 -15.16
CA GLU A 102 -4.37 -26.88 -16.33
C GLU A 102 -5.13 -25.69 -16.94
N GLU A 103 -6.46 -25.78 -17.04
CA GLU A 103 -7.29 -24.68 -17.57
C GLU A 103 -7.28 -23.47 -16.64
N THR A 104 -7.52 -23.70 -15.34
CA THR A 104 -7.51 -22.63 -14.33
C THR A 104 -6.14 -21.97 -14.25
N PHE A 105 -5.07 -22.76 -14.37
CA PHE A 105 -3.70 -22.25 -14.38
C PHE A 105 -3.41 -21.37 -15.60
N SER A 106 -3.79 -21.84 -16.79
CA SER A 106 -3.65 -21.06 -18.04
C SER A 106 -4.42 -19.75 -17.97
N ARG A 107 -5.65 -19.79 -17.45
CA ARG A 107 -6.49 -18.59 -17.28
C ARG A 107 -5.89 -17.62 -16.26
N GLY A 108 -5.40 -18.12 -15.11
CA GLY A 108 -4.72 -17.30 -14.10
C GLY A 108 -3.48 -16.59 -14.64
N ALA A 109 -2.65 -17.30 -15.41
CA ALA A 109 -1.47 -16.71 -16.06
C ALA A 109 -1.85 -15.60 -17.07
N GLN A 110 -2.88 -15.82 -17.88
CA GLN A 110 -3.38 -14.82 -18.84
C GLN A 110 -3.92 -13.57 -18.14
N ILE A 111 -4.70 -13.75 -17.06
CA ILE A 111 -5.23 -12.61 -16.28
C ILE A 111 -4.06 -11.83 -15.65
N LEU A 112 -3.06 -12.52 -15.09
CA LEU A 112 -1.91 -11.85 -14.50
C LEU A 112 -1.12 -11.04 -15.54
N GLN A 113 -0.85 -11.62 -16.72
CA GLN A 113 -0.16 -10.94 -17.81
C GLN A 113 -0.93 -9.69 -18.26
N ARG A 114 -2.25 -9.80 -18.45
CA ARG A 114 -3.11 -8.68 -18.82
C ARG A 114 -3.09 -7.59 -17.75
N THR A 115 -3.13 -7.98 -16.47
CA THR A 115 -3.03 -7.05 -15.33
C THR A 115 -1.70 -6.31 -15.34
N GLN A 116 -0.58 -7.00 -15.54
CA GLN A 116 0.75 -6.36 -15.62
C GLN A 116 0.83 -5.35 -16.77
N HIS A 117 0.36 -5.71 -17.97
CA HIS A 117 0.33 -4.78 -19.10
C HIS A 117 -0.55 -3.55 -18.81
N PHE A 118 -1.69 -3.77 -18.16
CA PHE A 118 -2.59 -2.70 -17.77
C PHE A 118 -1.95 -1.77 -16.74
N LEU A 119 -1.30 -2.31 -15.71
CA LEU A 119 -0.57 -1.53 -14.72
C LEU A 119 0.57 -0.73 -15.36
N ASP A 120 1.37 -1.36 -16.22
CA ASP A 120 2.49 -0.69 -16.91
C ASP A 120 1.99 0.50 -17.75
N ASP A 121 0.83 0.36 -18.41
CA ASP A 121 0.20 1.44 -19.15
C ASP A 121 -0.28 2.56 -18.20
N ILE A 122 -1.16 2.27 -17.23
CA ILE A 122 -1.71 3.34 -16.36
C ILE A 122 -0.64 4.01 -15.51
N LEU A 123 0.46 3.33 -15.19
CA LEU A 123 1.55 3.86 -14.37
C LEU A 123 2.58 4.64 -15.20
N ALA A 124 2.36 4.79 -16.51
CA ALA A 124 3.27 5.44 -17.45
C ALA A 124 4.69 4.84 -17.41
N ARG A 125 4.77 3.51 -17.31
CA ARG A 125 6.05 2.81 -17.22
C ARG A 125 6.85 2.94 -18.51
N PRO A 126 8.17 3.21 -18.44
CA PRO A 126 9.03 3.22 -19.63
C PRO A 126 9.02 1.86 -20.37
N CYS A 127 8.98 1.93 -21.71
CA CYS A 127 9.08 0.75 -22.56
C CYS A 127 10.47 0.10 -22.42
N GLY A 128 10.53 -1.24 -22.44
CA GLY A 128 11.78 -2.01 -22.44
C GLY A 128 12.31 -2.42 -21.06
N GLU A 129 11.63 -2.04 -19.98
CA GLU A 129 11.97 -2.54 -18.64
C GLU A 129 11.50 -3.99 -18.43
N ALA A 130 12.22 -4.74 -17.60
CA ALA A 130 11.90 -6.14 -17.31
C ALA A 130 10.52 -6.28 -16.62
N PRO A 131 9.70 -7.29 -16.92
CA PRO A 131 8.39 -7.46 -16.27
C PRO A 131 8.47 -7.45 -14.73
N VAL A 132 7.54 -6.75 -14.07
CA VAL A 132 7.46 -6.73 -12.60
C VAL A 132 6.74 -7.98 -12.13
N LEU A 133 7.45 -8.86 -11.41
CA LEU A 133 6.86 -10.06 -10.82
C LEU A 133 6.12 -9.68 -9.52
N PRO A 134 4.81 -9.97 -9.40
CA PRO A 134 4.09 -9.66 -8.18
C PRO A 134 4.46 -10.64 -7.05
N ARG A 135 4.33 -10.16 -5.81
CA ARG A 135 4.33 -10.97 -4.60
C ARG A 135 2.89 -11.21 -4.14
N TYR A 136 2.48 -12.46 -4.05
CA TYR A 136 1.21 -12.84 -3.43
C TYR A 136 1.37 -12.92 -1.92
N LEU A 137 0.47 -12.24 -1.21
CA LEU A 137 0.40 -12.21 0.25
C LEU A 137 -1.02 -12.61 0.68
N THR A 138 -1.09 -13.50 1.67
CA THR A 138 -2.32 -13.86 2.35
C THR A 138 -2.16 -13.53 3.82
N TYR A 139 -3.08 -12.72 4.33
CA TYR A 139 -3.24 -12.44 5.75
C TYR A 139 -4.46 -13.20 6.27
N THR A 140 -4.33 -13.77 7.45
CA THR A 140 -5.40 -14.47 8.18
C THR A 140 -5.58 -13.81 9.53
N SER A 141 -6.82 -13.74 10.01
CA SER A 141 -7.14 -13.21 11.32
C SER A 141 -6.48 -13.97 12.47
N SER A 142 -6.13 -13.24 13.52
CA SER A 142 -5.89 -13.81 14.85
C SER A 142 -7.22 -13.83 15.62
N ASP A 143 -7.38 -14.76 16.55
CA ASP A 143 -8.51 -14.75 17.49
C ASP A 143 -8.37 -13.66 18.57
N ALA A 144 -7.21 -13.00 18.64
CA ALA A 144 -6.93 -11.95 19.61
C ALA A 144 -7.67 -10.64 19.26
N PRO A 145 -8.27 -9.93 20.24
CA PRO A 145 -8.90 -8.64 20.01
C PRO A 145 -7.87 -7.56 19.64
N ILE A 146 -8.28 -6.59 18.81
CA ILE A 146 -7.46 -5.43 18.44
C ILE A 146 -7.62 -4.31 19.51
N ASP A 147 -6.95 -4.49 20.64
CA ASP A 147 -6.98 -3.58 21.80
C ASP A 147 -5.67 -2.82 22.06
N SER A 148 -4.59 -3.15 21.34
CA SER A 148 -3.30 -2.46 21.38
C SER A 148 -2.75 -2.17 19.97
N VAL A 149 -1.69 -1.37 19.89
CA VAL A 149 -1.02 -1.06 18.63
C VAL A 149 -0.30 -2.27 18.05
N GLU A 150 0.27 -3.12 18.91
CA GLU A 150 0.93 -4.38 18.53
C GLU A 150 -0.09 -5.39 17.99
N ALA A 151 -1.29 -5.44 18.59
CA ALA A 151 -2.40 -6.22 18.09
C ALA A 151 -2.92 -5.68 16.74
N LEU A 152 -2.89 -4.35 16.55
CA LEU A 152 -3.28 -3.72 15.28
C LEU A 152 -2.24 -3.93 14.17
N LEU A 153 -0.96 -3.88 14.48
CA LEU A 153 0.14 -3.90 13.52
C LEU A 153 1.08 -5.07 13.81
N PRO A 154 0.66 -6.32 13.53
CA PRO A 154 1.45 -7.51 13.87
C PRO A 154 2.82 -7.55 13.18
N ASP A 155 2.94 -6.93 12.00
CA ASP A 155 4.19 -6.81 11.24
C ASP A 155 4.89 -5.44 11.45
N GLY A 156 4.32 -4.58 12.31
CA GLY A 156 4.72 -3.18 12.44
C GLY A 156 4.45 -2.35 11.17
N LEU A 157 5.07 -1.18 11.12
CA LEU A 157 5.13 -0.29 9.95
C LEU A 157 6.45 -0.48 9.21
N HIS A 158 6.45 -0.17 7.92
CA HIS A 158 7.66 -0.16 7.11
C HIS A 158 7.63 0.85 5.96
N VAL A 159 8.80 1.08 5.35
CA VAL A 159 8.95 1.70 4.03
C VAL A 159 9.48 0.67 3.02
N ASP A 160 9.01 0.77 1.77
CA ASP A 160 9.35 -0.19 0.71
C ASP A 160 10.68 0.10 0.01
N THR A 161 11.75 0.24 0.78
CA THR A 161 13.10 0.59 0.27
C THR A 161 13.97 -0.63 -0.02
N ASN A 162 13.40 -1.84 -0.02
CA ASN A 162 14.14 -3.11 -0.09
C ASN A 162 15.35 -3.16 0.87
N ASN A 163 15.12 -3.02 2.17
CA ASN A 163 16.18 -3.04 3.19
C ASN A 163 17.28 -1.98 2.97
N GLY A 164 16.90 -0.76 2.57
CA GLY A 164 17.83 0.34 2.33
C GLY A 164 18.45 0.39 0.93
N PHE A 165 18.15 -0.57 0.05
CA PHE A 165 18.52 -0.49 -1.35
C PHE A 165 17.51 0.36 -2.15
N LEU A 166 17.86 1.64 -2.33
CA LEU A 166 17.05 2.66 -3.00
C LEU A 166 16.87 2.41 -4.50
N PHE A 167 16.06 1.42 -4.88
CA PHE A 167 15.67 1.20 -6.27
C PHE A 167 14.16 1.05 -6.43
N ARG A 168 13.42 0.60 -5.41
CA ARG A 168 11.96 0.59 -5.39
C ARG A 168 11.45 2.02 -5.21
N TYR A 169 10.74 2.53 -6.21
CA TYR A 169 10.22 3.90 -6.19
C TYR A 169 8.71 3.96 -6.04
N LEU A 170 8.00 2.92 -6.48
CA LEU A 170 6.55 2.82 -6.49
C LEU A 170 6.12 1.41 -6.07
N THR A 171 5.21 1.33 -5.11
CA THR A 171 4.52 0.10 -4.72
C THR A 171 3.08 0.16 -5.21
N VAL A 172 2.59 -0.96 -5.75
CA VAL A 172 1.18 -1.13 -6.09
C VAL A 172 0.62 -2.35 -5.37
N LEU A 173 -0.44 -2.13 -4.60
CA LEU A 173 -1.23 -3.16 -3.92
C LEU A 173 -2.50 -3.39 -4.72
N LEU A 174 -2.68 -4.60 -5.24
CA LEU A 174 -3.93 -5.06 -5.85
C LEU A 174 -4.64 -5.98 -4.87
N TYR A 175 -5.78 -5.52 -4.35
CA TYR A 175 -6.56 -6.29 -3.39
C TYR A 175 -7.39 -7.35 -4.11
N LEU A 176 -7.22 -8.61 -3.73
CA LEU A 176 -7.92 -9.75 -4.33
C LEU A 176 -9.17 -10.16 -3.54
N THR A 177 -9.36 -9.58 -2.35
CA THR A 177 -10.54 -9.76 -1.50
C THR A 177 -10.98 -8.42 -0.93
N ASP A 178 -12.27 -8.30 -0.65
CA ASP A 178 -12.80 -7.21 0.18
C ASP A 178 -12.43 -7.43 1.65
N CYS A 179 -12.17 -6.35 2.38
CA CYS A 179 -12.04 -6.40 3.83
C CYS A 179 -12.43 -5.04 4.44
N ASP A 180 -13.36 -5.06 5.38
CA ASP A 180 -13.87 -3.85 6.03
C ASP A 180 -13.12 -3.50 7.32
N SER A 181 -12.43 -4.46 7.93
CA SER A 181 -11.78 -4.27 9.22
C SER A 181 -10.29 -3.90 9.14
N SER A 182 -9.58 -4.43 8.13
CA SER A 182 -8.12 -4.38 8.02
C SER A 182 -7.68 -3.50 6.86
N ALA A 183 -7.24 -2.28 7.16
CA ALA A 183 -6.73 -1.36 6.15
C ALA A 183 -5.24 -1.55 5.84
N THR A 184 -4.77 -0.92 4.77
CA THR A 184 -3.38 -0.43 4.70
C THR A 184 -3.34 0.97 5.30
N THR A 185 -2.57 1.15 6.37
CA THR A 185 -2.54 2.41 7.13
C THR A 185 -1.27 3.17 6.85
N PHE A 186 -1.41 4.45 6.52
CA PHE A 186 -0.33 5.40 6.29
C PHE A 186 -0.40 6.48 7.37
N PRO A 187 0.25 6.32 8.53
CA PRO A 187 0.05 7.22 9.66
C PRO A 187 0.48 8.67 9.42
N LEU A 188 1.41 8.91 8.50
CA LEU A 188 2.04 10.22 8.27
C LEU A 188 1.67 10.86 6.92
N ALA A 189 0.87 10.17 6.12
CA ALA A 189 0.47 10.65 4.80
C ALA A 189 -0.49 11.84 4.90
N LYS A 190 -0.38 12.80 3.98
CA LYS A 190 -1.15 14.04 4.03
C LYS A 190 -2.21 14.08 2.94
N SER A 191 -3.48 14.12 3.35
CA SER A 191 -4.60 14.22 2.39
C SER A 191 -4.50 15.49 1.54
N ILE A 192 -4.79 15.35 0.25
CA ILE A 192 -4.87 16.50 -0.67
C ILE A 192 -6.02 17.47 -0.34
N THR A 193 -7.03 17.00 0.41
CA THR A 193 -8.23 17.78 0.72
C THR A 193 -8.17 18.48 2.08
N THR A 194 -7.29 18.01 2.97
CA THR A 194 -7.28 18.44 4.36
C THR A 194 -6.25 19.53 4.59
N VAL A 195 -6.73 20.77 4.74
CA VAL A 195 -5.90 21.85 5.28
C VAL A 195 -5.91 21.71 6.80
N SER A 196 -4.76 21.40 7.40
CA SER A 196 -4.63 21.36 8.87
C SER A 196 -4.94 22.75 9.45
N LYS A 197 -6.04 22.85 10.21
CA LYS A 197 -6.52 24.12 10.79
C LYS A 197 -5.99 24.39 12.19
N SER A 198 -5.58 23.38 12.96
CA SER A 198 -5.05 23.57 14.32
C SER A 198 -3.52 23.58 14.35
N VAL A 199 -2.95 24.47 15.16
CA VAL A 199 -1.51 24.59 15.38
C VAL A 199 -0.95 23.32 16.03
N SER A 200 -1.65 22.79 17.05
CA SER A 200 -1.26 21.57 17.76
C SER A 200 -1.10 20.35 16.85
N ASN A 201 -1.96 20.22 15.83
CA ASN A 201 -1.84 19.12 14.88
C ASN A 201 -0.60 19.25 13.98
N ARG A 202 -0.16 20.48 13.68
CA ARG A 202 1.05 20.73 12.88
C ARG A 202 2.32 20.45 13.67
N GLU A 203 2.34 20.83 14.96
CA GLU A 203 3.44 20.50 15.87
C GLU A 203 3.57 18.99 16.01
N ARG A 204 2.46 18.29 16.27
CA ARG A 204 2.47 16.82 16.34
C ARG A 204 2.87 16.16 15.02
N GLU A 205 2.40 16.67 13.89
CA GLU A 205 2.83 16.20 12.57
C GLU A 205 4.35 16.38 12.38
N ALA A 206 4.90 17.54 12.74
CA ALA A 206 6.32 17.81 12.64
C ALA A 206 7.18 16.90 13.54
N GLU A 207 6.74 16.66 14.78
CA GLU A 207 7.40 15.71 15.69
C GLU A 207 7.46 14.29 15.11
N LEU A 208 6.34 13.80 14.57
CA LEU A 208 6.26 12.46 14.00
C LEU A 208 7.09 12.33 12.73
N LEU A 209 7.14 13.38 11.90
CA LEU A 209 8.00 13.40 10.71
C LEU A 209 9.47 13.37 11.08
N LEU A 210 9.88 14.15 12.09
CA LEU A 210 11.25 14.14 12.57
C LEU A 210 11.64 12.74 13.09
N ALA A 211 10.75 12.09 13.87
CA ALA A 211 10.98 10.72 14.33
C ALA A 211 11.14 9.73 13.16
N ALA A 212 10.29 9.84 12.12
CA ALA A 212 10.36 9.02 10.92
C ALA A 212 11.62 9.24 10.10
N GLU A 213 12.06 10.50 9.95
CA GLU A 213 13.32 10.87 9.30
C GLU A 213 14.52 10.29 10.05
N GLU A 214 14.56 10.44 11.37
CA GLU A 214 15.64 9.91 12.20
C GLU A 214 15.72 8.37 12.16
N LEU A 215 14.60 7.65 12.08
CA LEU A 215 14.60 6.20 11.87
C LEU A 215 15.27 5.84 10.55
N LEU A 216 14.89 6.52 9.45
CA LEU A 216 15.46 6.28 8.13
C LEU A 216 16.95 6.62 8.08
N ASP A 217 17.38 7.70 8.73
CA ASP A 217 18.79 8.09 8.85
C ASP A 217 19.63 7.04 9.61
N THR A 218 19.03 6.34 10.57
CA THR A 218 19.65 5.20 11.28
C THR A 218 19.50 3.86 10.54
N ASN A 219 19.01 3.88 9.29
CA ASN A 219 18.75 2.71 8.45
C ASN A 219 17.71 1.73 9.03
N THR A 220 16.76 2.25 9.83
CA THR A 220 15.60 1.52 10.32
C THR A 220 14.45 1.68 9.34
N HIS A 221 14.06 0.58 8.69
CA HIS A 221 12.99 0.59 7.67
C HIS A 221 11.72 -0.14 8.11
N HIS A 222 11.72 -0.82 9.26
CA HIS A 222 10.60 -1.58 9.84
C HIS A 222 10.53 -1.32 11.36
N THR A 223 9.35 -1.05 11.93
CA THR A 223 9.19 -0.75 13.38
C THR A 223 8.99 -2.00 14.25
N GLY A 224 8.51 -3.11 13.70
CA GLY A 224 8.10 -4.31 14.46
C GLY A 224 9.22 -5.18 15.08
N PHE A 225 10.49 -4.74 15.05
CA PHE A 225 11.62 -5.56 15.52
C PHE A 225 12.24 -5.12 16.86
N ASP A 226 12.07 -3.86 17.29
CA ASP A 226 12.65 -3.36 18.56
C ASP A 226 11.64 -2.49 19.32
N GLU A 227 10.92 -3.11 20.26
CA GLU A 227 9.94 -2.46 21.13
C GLU A 227 10.55 -1.37 22.04
N ARG A 228 11.88 -1.30 22.15
CA ARG A 228 12.57 -0.31 22.99
C ARG A 228 12.86 0.99 22.25
N ASP A 229 12.75 1.00 20.91
CA ASP A 229 12.94 2.22 20.14
C ASP A 229 11.71 3.13 20.30
N THR A 230 11.89 4.21 21.05
CA THR A 230 10.83 5.19 21.31
C THR A 230 10.28 5.83 20.04
N LYS A 231 11.08 5.93 18.96
CA LYS A 231 10.65 6.52 17.69
C LYS A 231 9.79 5.56 16.89
N CYS A 232 10.15 4.27 16.87
CA CYS A 232 9.29 3.21 16.31
C CYS A 232 7.90 3.27 16.95
N ARG A 233 7.88 3.26 18.29
CA ARG A 233 6.64 3.37 19.07
C ARG A 233 5.84 4.63 18.77
N GLN A 234 6.49 5.79 18.60
CA GLN A 234 5.80 7.04 18.28
C GLN A 234 5.03 6.97 16.96
N ILE A 235 5.60 6.34 15.92
CA ILE A 235 4.96 6.22 14.61
C ILE A 235 3.89 5.13 14.63
N ASP A 236 4.13 4.01 15.32
CA ASP A 236 3.13 2.97 15.53
C ASP A 236 1.90 3.53 16.28
N GLU A 237 2.10 4.31 17.34
CA GLU A 237 1.03 4.99 18.06
C GLU A 237 0.28 5.99 17.16
N ALA A 238 0.95 6.62 16.20
CA ALA A 238 0.28 7.45 15.21
C ALA A 238 -0.67 6.62 14.32
N ALA A 239 -0.30 5.41 13.94
CA ALA A 239 -1.19 4.49 13.22
C ALA A 239 -2.35 4.03 14.09
N TRP A 240 -2.12 3.74 15.37
CA TRP A 240 -3.19 3.46 16.34
C TRP A 240 -4.19 4.60 16.46
N HIS A 241 -3.71 5.85 16.50
CA HIS A 241 -4.57 7.02 16.49
C HIS A 241 -5.36 7.16 15.20
N VAL A 242 -4.77 6.84 14.04
CA VAL A 242 -5.49 6.81 12.76
C VAL A 242 -6.57 5.72 12.75
N TYR A 243 -6.30 4.56 13.35
CA TYR A 243 -7.27 3.46 13.48
C TYR A 243 -8.46 3.80 14.41
N LYS A 244 -8.18 4.35 15.60
CA LYS A 244 -9.22 4.67 16.60
C LYS A 244 -10.06 5.90 16.24
N ARG A 245 -9.58 6.78 15.36
CA ARG A 245 -10.30 8.01 14.99
C ARG A 245 -11.44 7.69 14.02
N ASN A 246 -12.65 8.07 14.42
CA ASN A 246 -13.82 8.14 13.54
C ASN A 246 -13.92 9.47 12.78
N GLU A 247 -13.11 10.48 13.13
CA GLU A 247 -13.15 11.83 12.57
C GLU A 247 -11.91 12.19 11.76
N ALA A 248 -12.07 13.18 10.87
CA ALA A 248 -11.04 13.66 9.95
C ALA A 248 -9.80 14.20 10.70
N SER A 249 -8.81 13.33 10.89
CA SER A 249 -7.45 13.71 11.25
C SER A 249 -6.86 14.65 10.17
N SER A 250 -6.00 15.57 10.58
CA SER A 250 -5.29 16.43 9.62
C SER A 250 -4.23 15.69 8.81
N PHE A 251 -3.75 14.55 9.31
CA PHE A 251 -2.79 13.67 8.65
C PHE A 251 -3.06 12.21 9.02
N GLY A 252 -2.55 11.33 8.19
CA GLY A 252 -2.75 9.90 8.24
C GLY A 252 -4.08 9.46 7.64
N PHE A 253 -4.09 8.31 6.97
CA PHE A 253 -5.33 7.68 6.51
C PHE A 253 -5.19 6.17 6.34
N ARG A 254 -6.35 5.54 6.23
CA ARG A 254 -6.56 4.11 6.07
C ARG A 254 -7.10 3.87 4.67
N VAL A 255 -6.52 2.93 3.95
CA VAL A 255 -7.05 2.45 2.67
C VAL A 255 -7.64 1.06 2.88
N LEU A 256 -8.97 0.97 2.84
CA LEU A 256 -9.67 -0.31 2.99
C LEU A 256 -9.53 -1.15 1.71
N PRO A 257 -9.17 -2.43 1.82
CA PRO A 257 -9.14 -3.36 0.70
C PRO A 257 -10.50 -3.45 0.01
N ARG A 258 -10.49 -3.22 -1.30
CA ARG A 258 -11.64 -3.46 -2.17
C ARG A 258 -11.23 -4.37 -3.32
N GLN A 259 -11.94 -5.48 -3.47
CA GLN A 259 -11.61 -6.52 -4.45
C GLN A 259 -11.50 -5.93 -5.86
N GLY A 260 -10.38 -6.22 -6.52
CA GLY A 260 -10.06 -5.74 -7.86
C GLY A 260 -9.52 -4.30 -7.92
N TYR A 261 -9.59 -3.52 -6.84
CA TYR A 261 -9.03 -2.16 -6.81
C TYR A 261 -7.53 -2.18 -6.49
N ILE A 262 -6.86 -1.10 -6.89
CA ILE A 262 -5.46 -0.88 -6.54
C ILE A 262 -5.25 0.35 -5.67
N THR A 263 -4.20 0.28 -4.87
CA THR A 263 -3.54 1.42 -4.22
C THR A 263 -2.11 1.50 -4.74
N ALA A 264 -1.70 2.64 -5.26
CA ALA A 264 -0.35 2.89 -5.74
C ALA A 264 0.28 4.03 -4.93
N PHE A 265 1.51 3.87 -4.44
CA PHE A 265 2.17 4.91 -3.66
C PHE A 265 3.68 4.98 -3.88
N PHE A 266 4.22 6.19 -3.83
CA PHE A 266 5.66 6.43 -3.96
C PHE A 266 6.34 6.32 -2.61
N GLY A 267 7.42 5.54 -2.55
CA GLY A 267 8.26 5.39 -1.35
C GLY A 267 9.47 6.32 -1.31
N ILE A 268 9.70 7.10 -2.37
CA ILE A 268 10.92 7.89 -2.58
C ILE A 268 10.56 9.37 -2.74
N ALA A 269 11.29 10.22 -2.01
CA ALA A 269 11.18 11.67 -2.04
C ALA A 269 11.89 12.29 -3.25
N ALA A 270 11.70 13.59 -3.48
CA ALA A 270 12.25 14.31 -4.63
C ALA A 270 13.79 14.35 -4.68
N ASP A 271 14.45 14.18 -3.53
CA ASP A 271 15.92 14.11 -3.43
C ASP A 271 16.46 12.68 -3.64
N GLY A 272 15.60 11.69 -3.86
CA GLY A 272 15.96 10.28 -4.00
C GLY A 272 16.16 9.54 -2.68
N SER A 273 15.89 10.15 -1.53
CA SER A 273 15.83 9.45 -0.23
C SER A 273 14.47 8.75 -0.02
N PRO A 274 14.36 7.80 0.91
CA PRO A 274 13.06 7.28 1.36
C PRO A 274 12.16 8.41 1.87
N ASP A 275 10.89 8.41 1.48
CA ASP A 275 9.93 9.41 1.96
C ASP A 275 9.45 9.02 3.37
N PRO A 276 9.73 9.81 4.43
CA PRO A 276 9.27 9.54 5.80
C PRO A 276 7.74 9.57 5.93
N ARG A 277 6.98 10.01 4.93
CA ARG A 277 5.52 9.91 4.95
C ARG A 277 5.00 8.60 4.38
N SER A 278 5.87 7.82 3.73
CA SER A 278 5.53 6.53 3.11
C SER A 278 5.58 5.33 4.06
N TRP A 279 5.87 5.55 5.34
CA TRP A 279 5.65 4.54 6.38
C TRP A 279 4.22 4.04 6.30
N HIS A 280 4.06 2.73 6.20
CA HIS A 280 2.77 2.09 6.12
C HIS A 280 2.79 0.67 6.69
N GLY A 281 1.62 0.12 6.99
CA GLY A 281 1.50 -1.23 7.49
C GLY A 281 0.13 -1.83 7.19
N ALA A 282 0.07 -3.15 7.18
CA ALA A 282 -1.18 -3.89 7.12
C ALA A 282 -1.75 -3.99 8.53
N GLU A 283 -2.97 -3.48 8.72
CA GLU A 283 -3.68 -3.66 9.99
C GLU A 283 -4.06 -5.14 10.18
N ALA A 284 -4.23 -5.57 11.42
CA ALA A 284 -4.75 -6.88 11.75
C ALA A 284 -6.19 -7.05 11.26
N LEU A 285 -6.55 -8.31 11.01
CA LEU A 285 -7.89 -8.74 10.58
C LEU A 285 -8.72 -9.11 11.80
N GLU A 286 -10.00 -8.76 11.79
CA GLU A 286 -10.98 -9.26 12.76
C GLU A 286 -11.16 -10.78 12.63
N PRO A 287 -11.54 -11.50 13.72
CA PRO A 287 -11.65 -12.95 13.71
C PRO A 287 -12.52 -13.50 12.57
N GLY A 288 -11.99 -14.46 11.82
CA GLY A 288 -12.64 -15.12 10.68
C GLY A 288 -12.45 -14.42 9.33
N GLU A 289 -11.81 -13.25 9.30
CA GLU A 289 -11.51 -12.56 8.06
C GLU A 289 -10.20 -13.04 7.40
N LYS A 290 -10.12 -12.82 6.08
CA LYS A 290 -8.96 -13.11 5.24
C LYS A 290 -8.71 -11.94 4.29
N LYS A 291 -7.45 -11.63 4.03
CA LYS A 291 -7.05 -10.61 3.04
C LYS A 291 -5.99 -11.14 2.11
N ASP A 292 -6.30 -11.20 0.82
CA ASP A 292 -5.34 -11.56 -0.23
C ASP A 292 -4.93 -10.33 -1.04
N ILE A 293 -3.63 -10.18 -1.29
CA ILE A 293 -3.04 -9.03 -1.99
C ILE A 293 -1.98 -9.51 -2.98
N LEU A 294 -1.97 -8.93 -4.19
CA LEU A 294 -0.77 -8.91 -5.05
C LEU A 294 -0.04 -7.60 -4.88
N THR A 295 1.25 -7.68 -4.57
CA THR A 295 2.12 -6.51 -4.43
C THR A 295 3.08 -6.44 -5.61
N PHE A 296 3.10 -5.32 -6.32
CA PHE A 296 4.03 -5.04 -7.41
C PHE A 296 5.02 -3.98 -6.95
N PHE A 297 6.31 -4.30 -7.00
CA PHE A 297 7.38 -3.35 -6.70
C PHE A 297 8.01 -2.86 -7.99
N TYR A 298 7.83 -1.58 -8.29
CA TYR A 298 8.42 -0.96 -9.46
C TYR A 298 9.77 -0.36 -9.10
N GLU A 299 10.77 -0.68 -9.91
CA GLU A 299 12.17 -0.40 -9.61
C GLU A 299 12.80 0.50 -10.68
N VAL A 300 13.74 1.36 -10.30
CA VAL A 300 14.66 2.00 -11.25
C VAL A 300 15.72 0.98 -11.63
N PRO A 301 15.93 0.65 -12.93
CA PRO A 301 17.02 -0.21 -13.35
C PRO A 301 18.34 0.26 -12.74
N PHE A 302 19.21 -0.67 -12.36
CA PHE A 302 20.53 -0.40 -11.75
C PHE A 302 21.56 0.24 -12.71
N THR A 303 21.10 1.07 -13.65
CA THR A 303 21.91 1.78 -14.63
C THR A 303 22.29 3.19 -14.18
N PHE A 304 21.79 3.67 -13.04
CA PHE A 304 22.15 4.97 -12.50
C PHE A 304 23.50 4.93 -11.77
N SER A 305 24.22 6.04 -11.82
CA SER A 305 25.57 6.21 -11.30
C SER A 305 25.64 7.02 -10.00
N SER A 306 24.55 7.68 -9.60
CA SER A 306 24.51 8.55 -8.42
C SER A 306 23.10 8.68 -7.83
N LYS A 307 23.01 9.13 -6.56
CA LYS A 307 21.74 9.45 -5.90
C LYS A 307 20.95 10.52 -6.67
N ASN A 308 21.62 11.54 -7.20
CA ASN A 308 20.98 12.61 -7.98
C ASN A 308 20.38 12.09 -9.28
N GLU A 309 21.07 11.17 -9.96
CA GLU A 309 20.53 10.53 -11.17
C GLU A 309 19.31 9.66 -10.83
N PHE A 310 19.37 8.88 -9.75
CA PHE A 310 18.23 8.12 -9.24
C PHE A 310 17.04 9.04 -8.92
N ALA A 311 17.26 10.11 -8.15
CA ALA A 311 16.24 11.10 -7.80
C ALA A 311 15.58 11.71 -9.05
N ARG A 312 16.38 12.08 -10.06
CA ARG A 312 15.88 12.58 -11.34
C ARG A 312 14.99 11.55 -12.05
N LEU A 313 15.42 10.29 -12.15
CA LEU A 313 14.65 9.22 -12.80
C LEU A 313 13.33 8.95 -12.08
N VAL A 314 13.34 8.94 -10.75
CA VAL A 314 12.11 8.83 -9.94
C VAL A 314 11.19 10.04 -10.17
N GLY A 315 11.75 11.24 -10.18
CA GLY A 315 11.03 12.48 -10.49
C GLY A 315 10.37 12.45 -11.86
N GLU A 316 11.08 12.00 -12.90
CA GLU A 316 10.56 11.83 -14.26
C GLU A 316 9.41 10.84 -14.33
N ARG A 317 9.50 9.71 -13.62
CA ARG A 317 8.43 8.71 -13.54
C ARG A 317 7.20 9.25 -12.82
N LYS A 318 7.39 9.95 -11.70
CA LYS A 318 6.32 10.63 -10.97
C LYS A 318 5.64 11.69 -11.84
N GLN A 319 6.44 12.49 -12.56
CA GLN A 319 5.97 13.49 -13.51
C GLN A 319 5.11 12.86 -14.61
N ALA A 320 5.62 11.83 -15.29
CA ALA A 320 4.91 11.15 -16.38
C ALA A 320 3.57 10.55 -15.91
N LEU A 321 3.54 9.97 -14.71
CA LEU A 321 2.30 9.46 -14.10
C LEU A 321 1.29 10.59 -13.87
N LEU A 322 1.72 11.70 -13.26
CA LEU A 322 0.85 12.84 -12.98
C LEU A 322 0.33 13.48 -14.27
N GLU A 323 1.15 13.58 -15.32
CA GLU A 323 0.74 14.08 -16.64
C GLU A 323 -0.30 13.17 -17.28
N ARG A 324 -0.06 11.84 -17.25
CA ARG A 324 -0.95 10.84 -17.82
C ARG A 324 -2.37 10.91 -17.24
N HIS A 325 -2.49 11.17 -15.94
CA HIS A 325 -3.79 11.28 -15.26
C HIS A 325 -4.31 12.72 -15.16
N GLY A 326 -3.66 13.69 -15.84
CA GLY A 326 -4.09 15.09 -15.81
C GLY A 326 -3.99 15.75 -14.42
N LEU A 327 -3.22 15.16 -13.51
CA LEU A 327 -3.08 15.62 -12.12
C LEU A 327 -2.19 16.86 -11.99
N PHE A 328 -1.58 17.31 -13.09
CA PHE A 328 -0.75 18.52 -13.14
C PHE A 328 -1.49 19.84 -12.95
N GLN A 329 -2.76 19.89 -13.36
CA GLN A 329 -3.55 21.14 -13.30
C GLN A 329 -4.14 21.40 -11.92
N ALA A 330 -4.10 20.43 -11.01
CA ALA A 330 -4.39 20.64 -9.60
C ALA A 330 -3.22 21.43 -8.99
N GLY A 331 -3.23 22.75 -9.10
CA GLY A 331 -2.18 23.69 -8.63
C GLY A 331 -1.75 23.58 -7.15
N ASN A 332 -2.26 22.59 -6.42
CA ASN A 332 -1.86 22.25 -5.06
C ASN A 332 -0.68 21.28 -4.99
N ILE A 333 -0.40 20.46 -6.03
CA ILE A 333 0.67 19.44 -5.94
C ILE A 333 2.06 20.05 -6.20
N ARG A 334 2.21 20.98 -7.16
CA ARG A 334 3.51 21.63 -7.47
C ARG A 334 4.04 22.50 -6.34
N ASN A 335 3.19 23.36 -5.76
CA ASN A 335 3.64 24.40 -4.81
C ASN A 335 4.24 23.84 -3.51
N ALA A 336 3.86 22.63 -3.12
CA ALA A 336 4.32 22.08 -1.85
C ALA A 336 5.63 21.28 -1.95
N ASP A 337 6.08 20.91 -3.15
CA ASP A 337 7.43 20.36 -3.34
C ASP A 337 8.49 21.49 -3.29
N GLU A 338 8.16 22.67 -3.81
CA GLU A 338 9.06 23.84 -3.82
C GLU A 338 9.26 24.46 -2.43
N SER A 339 8.28 24.34 -1.52
CA SER A 339 8.34 24.93 -0.17
C SER A 339 9.33 24.27 0.80
N ARG A 340 10.01 23.19 0.41
CA ARG A 340 11.00 22.46 1.21
C ARG A 340 12.45 22.62 0.71
N ARG A 341 12.68 23.35 -0.38
CA ARG A 341 14.02 23.78 -0.79
C ARG A 341 14.41 25.07 -0.08
#